data_AF-X1G3R3-F1
#
_entry.id   AF-X1G3R3-F1
#
_cell.length_a   1.000
_cell.length_b   1.000
_cell.length_c   1.000
_cell.angle_alpha   90.00
_cell.angle_beta   90.00
_cell.angle_gamma   90.00
#
_symmetry.space_group_name_H-M   'P 1'
#
loop_
_entity.id
_entity.type
_entity.pdbx_description
1 polymer ?
#
loop_
_entity_poly.entity_id
_entity_poly.type
_entity_poly.pdbx_seq_one_letter_code
_entity_poly.pdbx_strand_id
1 'polypeptide(L)'
;MRLVLDGNGIAQRGLLIRHLVLPENLAGTEKVLEFISKKISKNTYLNIMDQYNPHHKAFKKPPLNKRITSNEYNYALELAKKYGLNRLDSKRPISFIRIF
;
A
#
# COMPACT_ATOMS: atom_id res chain seq x y z
N MET A 1 -6.01 -2.99 -15.54
CA MET A 1 -6.03 -1.67 -16.20
C MET A 1 -4.66 -1.01 -15.99
N ARG A 2 -3.94 -0.66 -17.07
CA ARG A 2 -2.54 -0.18 -16.98
C ARG A 2 -2.48 1.34 -16.81
N LEU A 3 -1.58 1.82 -15.95
CA LEU A 3 -1.23 3.24 -15.84
C LEU A 3 -0.41 3.70 -17.06
N VAL A 4 -0.90 4.73 -17.72
CA VAL A 4 -0.30 5.42 -18.86
C VAL A 4 0.08 6.82 -18.41
N LEU A 5 1.36 7.16 -18.57
CA LEU A 5 1.91 8.48 -18.27
C LEU A 5 2.22 9.21 -19.58
N ASP A 6 2.21 10.54 -19.55
CA ASP A 6 2.72 11.38 -20.63
C ASP A 6 4.26 11.50 -20.60
N GLY A 7 4.83 12.28 -21.53
CA GLY A 7 6.27 12.55 -21.58
C GLY A 7 6.82 13.32 -20.38
N ASN A 8 5.95 13.96 -19.58
CA ASN A 8 6.30 14.67 -18.35
C ASN A 8 6.06 13.83 -17.08
N GLY A 9 5.61 12.58 -17.22
CA GLY A 9 5.30 11.68 -16.10
C GLY A 9 3.90 11.88 -15.49
N ILE A 10 3.02 12.65 -16.11
CA ILE A 10 1.63 12.89 -15.66
C ILE A 10 0.75 11.72 -16.09
N ALA A 11 -0.06 11.20 -15.16
CA ALA A 11 -1.00 10.13 -15.45
C ALA A 11 -2.13 10.60 -16.39
N GLN A 12 -2.17 10.04 -17.60
CA GLN A 12 -3.26 10.30 -18.55
C GLN A 12 -4.43 9.32 -18.41
N ARG A 13 -4.12 8.05 -18.06
CA ARG A 13 -5.12 6.99 -17.93
C ARG A 13 -4.60 5.89 -17.03
N GLY A 14 -5.45 5.32 -16.17
CA GLY A 14 -5.08 4.13 -15.42
C GLY A 14 -5.84 3.99 -14.12
N LEU A 15 -5.37 3.07 -13.29
CA LEU A 15 -5.85 2.86 -11.94
C LEU A 15 -4.66 2.81 -10.98
N LEU A 16 -4.71 3.66 -9.96
CA LEU A 16 -3.77 3.71 -8.84
C LEU A 16 -4.49 3.18 -7.61
N ILE A 17 -3.96 2.14 -6.98
CA ILE A 17 -4.54 1.57 -5.75
C ILE A 17 -3.59 1.85 -4.59
N ARG A 18 -4.15 2.36 -3.49
CA ARG A 18 -3.44 2.56 -2.23
C ARG A 18 -4.05 1.64 -1.18
N HIS A 19 -3.26 0.71 -0.66
CA HIS A 19 -3.68 -0.26 0.35
C HIS A 19 -3.01 0.06 1.68
N LEU A 20 -3.77 0.60 2.62
CA LEU A 20 -3.29 0.90 3.97
C LEU A 20 -3.30 -0.36 4.82
N VAL A 21 -2.14 -0.77 5.31
CA VAL A 21 -2.02 -1.89 6.25
C VAL A 21 -2.49 -1.42 7.62
N LEU A 22 -3.34 -2.22 8.26
CA LEU A 22 -3.84 -1.99 9.61
C LEU A 22 -3.33 -3.05 10.58
N PRO A 23 -3.25 -2.74 11.89
CA PRO A 23 -2.79 -3.69 12.90
C PRO A 23 -3.64 -4.96 12.90
N GLU A 24 -3.02 -6.07 13.25
CA GLU A 24 -3.64 -7.39 13.37
C GLU A 24 -4.41 -7.82 12.11
N ASN A 25 -3.92 -7.42 10.93
CA ASN A 25 -4.53 -7.71 9.64
C ASN A 25 -6.00 -7.25 9.52
N LEU A 26 -6.40 -6.21 10.25
CA LEU A 26 -7.75 -5.66 10.16
C LEU A 26 -8.13 -5.17 8.76
N ALA A 27 -7.14 -4.80 7.94
CA ALA A 27 -7.35 -4.41 6.55
C ALA A 27 -7.73 -5.59 5.63
N GLY A 28 -7.63 -6.83 6.10
CA GLY A 28 -7.87 -8.02 5.30
C GLY A 28 -6.95 -8.09 4.08
N THR A 29 -5.66 -7.76 4.27
CA THR A 29 -4.69 -7.49 3.20
C THR A 29 -4.65 -8.59 2.16
N GLU A 30 -4.60 -9.86 2.57
CA GLU A 30 -4.55 -10.99 1.64
C GLU A 30 -5.75 -11.02 0.68
N LYS A 31 -6.97 -10.84 1.20
CA LYS A 31 -8.20 -10.85 0.39
C LYS A 31 -8.23 -9.70 -0.60
N VAL A 32 -7.78 -8.51 -0.18
CA VAL A 32 -7.70 -7.33 -1.06
C VAL A 32 -6.69 -7.56 -2.18
N LEU A 33 -5.50 -8.05 -1.87
CA LEU A 33 -4.46 -8.31 -2.86
C LEU A 33 -4.88 -9.42 -3.84
N GLU A 34 -5.52 -10.48 -3.34
CA GLU A 34 -6.10 -11.52 -4.16
C GLU A 34 -7.15 -10.96 -5.12
N PHE A 35 -8.07 -10.13 -4.62
CA PHE A 35 -9.09 -9.48 -5.44
C PHE A 35 -8.47 -8.61 -6.53
N ILE A 36 -7.49 -7.78 -6.20
CA ILE A 36 -6.80 -6.94 -7.19
C ILE A 36 -6.14 -7.80 -8.26
N SER A 37 -5.42 -8.85 -7.86
CA SER A 37 -4.72 -9.73 -8.79
C SER A 37 -5.67 -10.51 -9.71
N LYS A 38 -6.75 -11.08 -9.15
CA LYS A 38 -7.67 -11.96 -9.87
C LYS A 38 -8.78 -11.22 -10.64
N LYS A 39 -9.23 -10.07 -10.15
CA LYS A 39 -10.41 -9.37 -10.69
C LYS A 39 -10.07 -8.05 -11.39
N ILE A 40 -8.99 -7.38 -11.01
CA ILE A 40 -8.63 -6.08 -11.60
C ILE A 40 -7.52 -6.24 -12.65
N SER A 41 -6.31 -6.60 -12.23
CA SER A 41 -5.14 -6.93 -13.06
C SER A 41 -3.88 -6.93 -12.20
N LYS A 42 -2.99 -7.89 -12.45
CA LYS A 42 -1.62 -7.94 -11.92
C LYS A 42 -0.74 -6.73 -12.30
N ASN A 43 -1.08 -6.05 -13.40
CA ASN A 43 -0.35 -4.89 -13.92
C ASN A 43 -0.89 -3.54 -13.38
N THR A 44 -1.78 -3.59 -12.38
CA THR A 44 -2.25 -2.38 -11.70
C THR A 44 -1.14 -1.81 -10.83
N TYR A 45 -1.05 -0.48 -10.76
CA TYR A 45 -0.08 0.17 -9.89
C TYR A 45 -0.61 0.15 -8.45
N LEU A 46 0.12 -0.49 -7.54
CA LEU A 46 -0.28 -0.70 -6.16
C LEU A 46 0.76 -0.08 -5.21
N ASN A 47 0.29 0.76 -4.30
CA ASN A 47 1.09 1.30 -3.20
C ASN A 47 0.59 0.67 -1.89
N ILE A 48 1.44 -0.11 -1.21
CA ILE A 48 1.18 -0.65 0.12
C ILE A 48 1.74 0.31 1.15
N MET A 49 0.89 0.78 2.06
CA MET A 49 1.22 1.85 2.99
C MET A 49 1.27 1.33 4.43
N ASP A 50 2.34 1.67 5.14
CA ASP A 50 2.54 1.45 6.58
C ASP A 50 2.17 2.67 7.45
N GLN A 51 1.47 3.64 6.86
CA GLN A 51 1.29 4.97 7.43
C GLN A 51 0.15 5.04 8.45
N TYR A 52 -0.33 3.90 8.95
CA TYR A 52 -1.41 3.89 9.93
C TYR A 52 -0.91 4.41 11.28
N ASN A 53 -1.57 5.48 11.75
CA ASN A 53 -1.35 6.07 13.05
C ASN A 53 -2.68 6.14 13.80
N PRO A 54 -2.77 5.65 15.04
CA PRO A 54 -3.96 5.87 15.85
C PRO A 54 -4.11 7.37 16.15
N HIS A 55 -5.31 7.91 15.91
CA HIS A 55 -5.66 9.29 16.26
C HIS A 55 -6.97 9.34 17.06
N HIS A 56 -7.09 10.34 17.94
CA HIS A 56 -8.30 10.63 18.70
C HIS A 56 -8.84 9.38 19.46
N LYS A 57 -10.06 8.93 19.15
CA LYS A 57 -10.73 7.79 19.78
C LYS A 57 -10.11 6.44 19.41
N ALA A 58 -9.24 6.37 18.39
CA ALA A 58 -8.60 5.11 17.98
C ALA A 58 -7.75 4.51 19.11
N PHE A 59 -7.10 5.34 19.94
CA PHE A 59 -6.33 4.87 21.11
C PHE A 59 -7.17 4.08 22.13
N LYS A 60 -8.49 4.24 22.12
CA LYS A 60 -9.42 3.54 23.01
C LYS A 60 -10.02 2.27 22.39
N LYS A 61 -9.64 1.93 21.16
CA LYS A 61 -10.24 0.83 20.39
C LYS A 61 -9.17 -0.19 19.98
N PRO A 62 -8.88 -1.20 20.80
CA PRO A 62 -8.05 -2.33 20.36
C PRO A 62 -8.69 -3.07 19.17
N PRO A 63 -7.90 -3.54 18.18
CA PRO A 63 -6.45 -3.37 18.05
C PRO A 63 -6.02 -2.13 17.24
N LEU A 64 -6.95 -1.23 16.89
CA LEU A 64 -6.67 0.04 16.19
C LEU A 64 -5.90 1.05 17.04
N ASN A 65 -5.69 0.79 18.33
CA ASN A 65 -5.01 1.66 19.27
C ASN A 65 -3.48 1.67 19.13
N LYS A 66 -2.90 0.85 18.25
CA LYS A 66 -1.45 0.76 18.02
C LYS A 66 -1.09 0.99 16.56
N ARG A 67 0.17 1.37 16.31
CA ARG A 67 0.75 1.39 14.95
C ARG A 67 1.00 -0.06 14.49
N ILE A 68 1.17 -0.23 13.18
CA ILE A 68 1.60 -1.52 12.64
C ILE A 68 3.08 -1.76 12.94
N THR A 69 3.43 -3.03 13.00
CA THR A 69 4.81 -3.51 13.10
C THR A 69 5.45 -3.64 11.72
N SER A 70 6.79 -3.62 11.67
CA SER A 70 7.53 -3.91 10.44
C SER A 70 7.21 -5.29 9.87
N ASN A 71 6.90 -6.27 10.74
CA ASN A 71 6.53 -7.62 10.31
C ASN A 71 5.20 -7.64 9.58
N GLU A 72 4.19 -6.90 10.06
CA GLU A 72 2.89 -6.80 9.38
C GLU A 72 3.02 -6.12 8.01
N TYR A 73 3.88 -5.09 7.91
CA TYR A 73 4.16 -4.45 6.63
C TYR A 73 4.92 -5.38 5.67
N ASN A 74 5.98 -6.04 6.14
CA ASN A 74 6.73 -7.00 5.32
C ASN A 74 5.85 -8.16 4.86
N TYR A 75 4.96 -8.64 5.72
CA TYR A 75 3.99 -9.66 5.36
C TYR A 75 3.05 -9.19 4.23
N ALA A 76 2.57 -7.95 4.27
CA ALA A 76 1.78 -7.38 3.18
C ALA A 76 2.56 -7.32 1.84
N LEU A 77 3.85 -6.98 1.89
CA LEU A 77 4.73 -6.98 0.70
C LEU A 77 4.93 -8.39 0.14
N GLU A 78 5.18 -9.39 1.00
CA GLU A 78 5.32 -10.78 0.58
C GLU A 78 4.03 -11.33 -0.03
N LEU A 79 2.87 -10.98 0.53
CA LEU A 79 1.58 -11.30 -0.08
C LEU A 79 1.44 -10.68 -1.48
N ALA A 80 1.82 -9.42 -1.66
CA ALA A 80 1.73 -8.78 -2.97
C ALA A 80 2.60 -9.49 -4.01
N LYS A 81 3.82 -9.89 -3.63
CA LYS A 81 4.69 -10.74 -4.46
C LYS A 81 4.04 -12.09 -4.77
N LYS A 82 3.49 -12.77 -3.76
CA LYS A 82 2.75 -14.05 -3.90
C LYS A 82 1.63 -13.96 -4.94
N TYR A 83 0.89 -12.84 -4.96
CA TYR A 83 -0.18 -12.61 -5.94
C TYR A 83 0.28 -12.01 -7.29
N GLY A 84 1.59 -11.82 -7.49
CA GLY A 84 2.16 -11.30 -8.74
C GLY A 84 1.87 -9.82 -8.98
N LEU A 85 1.66 -9.03 -7.92
CA LEU A 85 1.45 -7.59 -7.99
C LEU A 85 2.81 -6.89 -8.01
N ASN A 86 3.41 -6.82 -9.21
CA ASN A 86 4.82 -6.46 -9.39
C ASN A 86 5.07 -4.94 -9.49
N ARG A 87 4.02 -4.14 -9.72
CA ARG A 87 4.13 -2.67 -9.81
C ARG A 87 3.90 -2.03 -8.45
N LEU A 88 4.86 -2.25 -7.55
CA LEU A 88 4.85 -1.66 -6.22
C LEU A 88 5.51 -0.28 -6.24
N ASP A 89 4.84 0.70 -5.64
CA ASP A 89 5.48 1.97 -5.32
C ASP A 89 6.55 1.68 -4.25
N SER A 90 7.81 1.69 -4.65
CA SER A 90 8.93 1.58 -3.72
C SER A 90 8.98 2.89 -2.98
N LYS A 91 8.93 2.88 -1.64
CA LYS A 91 9.29 4.06 -0.86
C LYS A 91 10.68 4.49 -1.31
N ARG A 92 10.77 5.50 -2.18
CA ARG A 92 12.03 6.20 -2.38
C ARG A 92 12.40 6.70 -0.99
N PRO A 93 13.57 6.33 -0.43
CA PRO A 93 14.02 7.04 0.75
C PRO A 93 13.95 8.52 0.36
N ILE A 94 13.25 9.31 1.18
CA ILE A 94 13.28 10.76 1.04
C ILE A 94 14.76 11.09 1.22
N SER A 95 15.49 11.25 0.11
CA SER A 95 16.76 11.93 0.12
C SER A 95 16.42 13.27 0.74
N PHE A 96 16.89 13.49 1.97
CA PHE A 96 16.75 14.72 2.73
C PHE A 96 16.66 15.91 1.76
N ILE A 97 15.47 16.48 1.58
CA ILE A 97 15.37 17.83 1.06
C ILE A 97 16.04 18.65 2.15
N ARG A 98 17.29 19.02 1.88
CA ARG A 98 18.09 19.91 2.68
C ARG A 98 17.39 21.27 2.61
N ILE A 99 16.49 21.52 3.57
CA ILE A 99 16.04 22.88 3.89
C ILE A 99 17.10 23.44 4.85
N PHE A 100 18.20 23.89 4.25
CA PHE A 100 18.99 25.05 4.63
C PHE A 100 19.55 25.62 3.33
#